data_AF-A0A3B8Y626-F1
#
_entry.id   AF-A0A3B8Y626-F1
#
_cell.length_a   1.000
_cell.length_b   1.000
_cell.length_c   1.000
_cell.angle_alpha   90.00
_cell.angle_beta   90.00
_cell.angle_gamma   90.00
#
_symmetry.space_group_name_H-M   'P 1'
#
loop_
_entity.id
_entity.type
_entity.pdbx_description
1 polymer ?
#
loop_
_entity_poly.entity_id
_entity_poly.type
_entity_poly.pdbx_seq_one_letter_code
_entity_poly.pdbx_strand_id
1 'polypeptide(L)'
;VGQLDGGHIVHAMFGQKTAIIVGQLTRLFLLVLAMIRQEFLLWAIILFFMPISDQPALNDVTELDNKRDALGLFSLTLLIMILLPLPGTIAQWLNL
;
A
#
# COMPACT_ATOMS: atom_id res chain seq x y z
N VAL A 1 6.24 -3.95 3.33
CA VAL A 1 5.60 -2.94 2.43
C VAL A 1 6.25 -1.56 2.57
N GLY A 2 6.87 -1.21 3.71
CA GLY A 2 7.60 0.07 3.83
C GLY A 2 8.72 0.30 2.81
N GLN A 3 9.29 -0.78 2.22
CA GLN A 3 10.26 -0.70 1.12
C GLN A 3 9.65 -0.66 -0.30
N LEU A 4 8.35 -0.93 -0.46
CA LEU A 4 7.70 -0.85 -1.78
C LEU A 4 7.37 0.60 -2.10
N ASP A 5 7.10 0.91 -3.37
CA ASP A 5 6.80 2.28 -3.83
C ASP A 5 5.67 2.93 -3.03
N GLY A 6 4.63 2.15 -2.66
CA GLY A 6 3.54 2.64 -1.81
C GLY A 6 3.98 3.04 -0.40
N GLY A 7 4.97 2.38 0.17
CA GLY A 7 5.55 2.74 1.48
C GLY A 7 6.30 4.07 1.42
N HIS A 8 7.04 4.31 0.33
CA HIS A 8 7.74 5.58 0.09
C HIS A 8 6.76 6.74 -0.16
N ILE A 9 5.66 6.49 -0.89
CA ILE A 9 4.62 7.50 -1.12
C ILE A 9 3.96 7.89 0.21
N VAL A 10 3.54 6.91 1.02
CA VAL A 10 2.92 7.18 2.33
C VAL A 10 3.91 7.85 3.29
N HIS A 11 5.19 7.47 3.23
CA HIS A 11 6.25 8.10 4.01
C HIS A 11 6.41 9.58 3.64
N ALA A 12 6.47 9.89 2.35
CA ALA A 12 6.65 11.26 1.88
C ALA A 12 5.42 12.14 2.19
N MET A 13 4.21 11.58 2.15
CA MET A 13 2.96 12.33 2.40
C MET A 13 2.59 12.46 3.89
N PHE A 14 2.82 11.42 4.69
CA PHE A 14 2.30 11.31 6.06
C PHE A 14 3.39 11.03 7.12
N GLY A 15 4.66 11.04 6.72
CA GLY A 15 5.81 10.81 7.57
C GLY A 15 6.09 9.34 7.88
N GLN A 16 7.25 9.10 8.50
CA GLN A 16 7.77 7.75 8.76
C GLN A 16 6.87 6.88 9.64
N LYS A 17 6.33 7.44 10.72
CA LYS A 17 5.49 6.67 11.66
C LYS A 17 4.25 6.10 10.97
N THR A 18 3.58 6.93 10.18
CA THR A 18 2.38 6.52 9.43
C THR A 18 2.73 5.47 8.38
N ALA A 19 3.84 5.63 7.66
CA ALA A 19 4.30 4.66 6.68
C ALA A 19 4.63 3.29 7.27
N ILE A 20 5.23 3.25 8.46
CA ILE A 20 5.49 1.99 9.17
C ILE A 20 4.16 1.31 9.55
N ILE A 21 3.22 2.07 10.14
CA ILE A 21 1.90 1.55 10.55
C ILE A 21 1.13 1.02 9.32
N VAL A 22 1.02 1.82 8.27
CA VAL A 22 0.35 1.43 7.02
C VAL A 22 1.04 0.22 6.42
N GLY A 23 2.37 0.18 6.39
CA GLY A 23 3.12 -0.95 5.86
C GLY A 23 2.87 -2.26 6.61
N GLN A 24 2.71 -2.20 7.94
CA GLN A 24 2.39 -3.35 8.78
C GLN A 24 0.94 -3.81 8.59
N LEU A 25 -0.01 -2.86 8.52
CA LEU A 25 -1.42 -3.14 8.23
C LEU A 25 -1.58 -3.78 6.86
N THR A 26 -0.91 -3.27 5.83
CA THR A 26 -0.96 -3.86 4.48
C THR A 26 -0.41 -5.28 4.47
N ARG A 27 0.66 -5.57 5.22
CA ARG A 27 1.18 -6.93 5.35
C ARG A 27 0.17 -7.87 6.01
N LEU A 28 -0.44 -7.43 7.12
CA LEU A 28 -1.46 -8.21 7.82
C LEU A 28 -2.68 -8.45 6.92
N PHE A 29 -3.13 -7.43 6.22
CA PHE A 29 -4.27 -7.51 5.31
C PHE A 29 -4.00 -8.46 4.14
N LEU A 30 -2.81 -8.41 3.54
CA LEU A 30 -2.41 -9.35 2.50
C LEU A 30 -2.33 -10.80 3.00
N LEU A 31 -1.91 -11.01 4.25
CA LEU A 31 -1.89 -12.33 4.87
C LEU A 31 -3.32 -12.88 5.05
N VAL A 32 -4.26 -12.04 5.50
CA VAL A 32 -5.69 -12.41 5.59
C VAL A 32 -6.27 -12.70 4.20
N LEU A 33 -5.99 -11.85 3.20
CA LEU A 33 -6.42 -12.07 1.82
C LEU A 33 -5.85 -13.37 1.25
N ALA A 34 -4.60 -13.71 1.55
CA ALA A 34 -3.97 -14.95 1.13
C ALA A 34 -4.65 -16.22 1.68
N MET A 35 -5.34 -16.12 2.83
CA MET A 35 -6.15 -17.23 3.36
C MET A 35 -7.45 -17.42 2.58
N ILE A 36 -7.99 -16.36 1.98
CA ILE A 36 -9.20 -16.40 1.15
C ILE A 36 -8.86 -16.80 -0.29
N ARG A 37 -7.70 -16.34 -0.77
CA ARG A 37 -7.28 -16.34 -2.18
C ARG A 37 -5.82 -16.74 -2.28
N GLN A 38 -5.58 -17.98 -2.71
CA GLN A 38 -4.25 -18.57 -2.70
C GLN A 38 -3.25 -17.85 -3.63
N GLU A 39 -3.74 -17.09 -4.63
CA GLU A 39 -2.91 -16.25 -5.49
C GLU A 39 -2.10 -15.18 -4.73
N PHE A 40 -2.57 -14.73 -3.56
CA PHE A 40 -1.85 -13.75 -2.74
C PHE A 40 -0.84 -14.40 -1.78
N LEU A 41 -0.83 -15.73 -1.64
CA LEU A 41 0.03 -16.43 -0.69
C LEU A 41 1.52 -16.23 -1.00
N LEU A 42 1.88 -16.30 -2.29
CA LEU A 42 3.25 -16.03 -2.73
C LEU A 42 3.66 -14.59 -2.36
N TRP A 43 2.80 -13.62 -2.64
CA TRP A 43 3.04 -12.21 -2.31
C TRP A 43 3.12 -11.96 -0.80
N ALA A 44 2.26 -12.61 -0.01
CA ALA A 44 2.27 -12.52 1.44
C ALA A 44 3.58 -13.06 2.03
N ILE A 45 4.08 -14.20 1.53
CA ILE A 45 5.36 -14.78 1.93
C ILE A 45 6.51 -13.81 1.61
N ILE A 46 6.61 -13.34 0.36
CA ILE A 46 7.66 -12.39 -0.05
C ILE A 46 7.62 -11.14 0.83
N LEU A 47 6.42 -10.58 1.04
CA LEU A 47 6.25 -9.40 1.87
C LEU A 47 6.59 -9.65 3.32
N PHE A 48 6.36 -10.84 3.86
CA PHE A 48 6.67 -11.18 5.24
C PHE A 48 8.18 -11.13 5.52
N PHE A 49 8.98 -11.65 4.60
CA PHE A 49 10.45 -11.65 4.71
C PHE A 49 11.12 -10.32 4.34
N MET A 50 10.40 -9.39 3.70
CA MET A 50 10.93 -8.06 3.37
C MET A 50 11.17 -7.21 4.63
N PRO A 51 12.31 -6.50 4.76
CA PRO A 51 12.53 -5.59 5.88
C PRO A 51 11.51 -4.44 5.90
N ILE A 52 11.24 -3.95 7.12
CA ILE A 52 10.54 -2.67 7.29
C ILE A 52 11.63 -1.61 7.15
N SER A 53 11.52 -0.73 6.16
CA SER A 53 12.57 0.26 5.87
C SER A 53 12.76 1.21 7.06
N ASP A 54 13.98 1.26 7.58
CA ASP A 54 14.46 2.25 8.53
C ASP A 54 15.40 3.22 7.80
N GLN A 55 14.85 4.34 7.33
CA GLN A 55 15.64 5.52 7.04
C GLN A 55 14.98 6.69 7.77
N PRO A 56 15.50 7.10 8.95
CA PRO A 56 15.06 8.35 9.56
C PRO A 56 15.45 9.47 8.61
N ALA A 57 14.44 10.19 8.13
CA ALA A 57 14.62 11.17 7.08
C ALA A 57 15.36 12.40 7.66
N LEU A 58 16.60 12.57 7.23
CA LEU A 58 17.23 13.89 7.10
C LEU A 58 16.46 14.78 6.09
N ASN A 59 15.44 14.22 5.40
CA ASN A 59 14.64 14.80 4.31
C ASN A 59 13.25 15.32 4.71
N ASP A 60 12.82 15.20 5.98
CA ASP A 60 11.53 15.76 6.45
C ASP A 60 11.55 17.30 6.57
N VAL A 61 12.56 17.96 6.01
CA VAL A 61 12.75 19.42 6.09
C VAL A 61 11.91 20.16 5.04
N THR A 62 11.49 19.50 3.96
CA THR A 62 10.70 20.12 2.88
C THR A 62 9.42 19.34 2.64
N GLU A 63 8.27 20.00 2.84
CA GLU A 63 6.96 19.44 2.54
C GLU A 63 6.77 19.23 1.03
N LEU A 64 5.93 18.26 0.67
CA LEU A 64 5.52 18.03 -0.71
C LEU A 64 4.62 19.18 -1.19
N ASP A 65 4.75 19.54 -2.47
CA ASP A 65 3.80 20.45 -3.13
C ASP A 65 2.45 19.73 -3.35
N ASN A 66 1.33 20.46 -3.28
CA ASN A 66 -0.04 19.93 -3.35
C ASN A 66 -0.28 19.05 -4.59
N LYS A 67 0.40 19.32 -5.71
CA LYS A 67 0.30 18.51 -6.94
C LYS A 67 0.86 17.09 -6.74
N ARG A 68 1.95 16.97 -5.99
CA ARG A 68 2.61 15.68 -5.73
C ARG A 68 1.81 14.84 -4.76
N ASP A 69 1.19 15.49 -3.76
CA ASP A 69 0.24 14.82 -2.87
C ASP A 69 -0.96 14.25 -3.62
N ALA A 70 -1.53 15.02 -4.56
CA ALA A 70 -2.62 14.53 -5.40
C ALA A 70 -2.21 13.31 -6.26
N LEU A 71 -1.00 13.33 -6.84
CA LEU A 71 -0.47 12.21 -7.61
C LEU A 71 -0.16 10.99 -6.73
N GLY A 72 0.35 11.21 -5.52
CA GLY A 72 0.57 10.15 -4.53
C GLY A 72 -0.73 9.48 -4.12
N LEU A 73 -1.75 10.26 -3.80
CA LEU A 73 -3.09 9.76 -3.46
C LEU A 73 -3.74 9.01 -4.64
N PHE A 74 -3.61 9.55 -5.85
CA PHE A 74 -4.10 8.89 -7.07
C PHE A 74 -3.41 7.54 -7.28
N SER A 75 -2.09 7.48 -7.12
CA SER A 75 -1.31 6.25 -7.29
C SER A 75 -1.67 5.19 -6.24
N LEU A 76 -1.85 5.60 -4.98
CA LEU A 76 -2.34 4.72 -3.91
C LEU A 76 -3.75 4.20 -4.20
N THR A 77 -4.64 5.06 -4.69
CA THR A 77 -6.01 4.67 -5.05
C THR A 77 -6.00 3.65 -6.19
N LEU A 78 -5.19 3.87 -7.21
CA LEU A 78 -5.03 2.97 -8.35
C LEU A 78 -4.48 1.61 -7.90
N LEU A 79 -3.45 1.60 -7.03
CA LEU A 79 -2.90 0.39 -6.45
C LEU A 79 -3.96 -0.44 -5.71
N ILE A 80 -4.80 0.20 -4.89
CA ILE A 80 -5.90 -0.46 -4.18
C ILE A 80 -6.91 -1.04 -5.17
N MET A 81 -7.25 -0.31 -6.23
CA MET A 81 -8.18 -0.78 -7.27
C MET A 81 -7.65 -1.99 -8.05
N ILE A 82 -6.34 -2.09 -8.27
CA ILE A 82 -5.71 -3.26 -8.92
C ILE A 82 -5.68 -4.47 -7.97
N LEU A 83 -5.33 -4.25 -6.71
CA LEU A 83 -5.13 -5.34 -5.75
C LEU A 83 -6.45 -5.92 -5.22
N LEU A 84 -7.48 -5.09 -5.06
CA LEU A 84 -8.76 -5.54 -4.54
C LEU A 84 -9.57 -6.26 -5.63
N PRO A 85 -10.09 -7.46 -5.34
CA PRO A 85 -10.99 -8.15 -6.27
C PRO A 85 -12.26 -7.34 -6.45
N LEU A 86 -12.81 -7.36 -7.68
CA LEU A 86 -14.06 -6.67 -7.99
C LEU A 86 -15.17 -7.15 -7.03
N PRO A 87 -15.84 -6.24 -6.31
CA PRO A 87 -16.97 -6.60 -5.47
C PRO A 87 -18.07 -7.21 -6.33
N GLY A 88 -18.67 -8.32 -5.88
CA GLY A 88 -19.73 -8.99 -6.64
C GLY A 88 -20.93 -8.09 -6.94
N THR A 89 -21.21 -7.10 -6.08
CA THR A 89 -22.24 -6.08 -6.31
C THR A 89 -21.92 -5.15 -7.48
N ILE A 90 -20.65 -4.79 -7.67
CA ILE A 90 -20.20 -3.98 -8.80
C ILE A 90 -20.19 -4.82 -10.08
N ALA A 91 -19.73 -6.07 -10.01
CA ALA A 91 -19.79 -7.01 -11.13
C ALA A 91 -21.22 -7.14 -11.67
N GLN A 92 -22.18 -7.35 -10.75
CA GLN A 92 -23.59 -7.47 -11.08
C GLN A 92 -24.18 -6.19 -11.67
N TRP A 93 -23.77 -5.01 -11.20
CA TRP A 93 -24.15 -3.71 -11.80
C TRP A 93 -23.59 -3.53 -13.21
N LEU A 94 -22.41 -4.07 -13.48
CA LEU A 94 -21.73 -3.98 -14.76
C LEU A 94 -22.13 -5.11 -15.75
N ASN A 95 -23.09 -5.97 -15.38
CA ASN A 95 -23.47 -7.17 -16.14
C ASN A 95 -22.27 -8.09 -16.48
N LEU A 96 -21.30 -8.18 -15.55
CA LEU A 96 -20.20 -9.14 -15.58
C LEU A 96 -20.48 -10.29 -14.60
#